data_AF-A0A0S8KIJ6-F1
#
_entry.id   AF-A0A0S8KIJ6-F1
#
_cell.length_a   1.000
_cell.length_b   1.000
_cell.length_c   1.000
_cell.angle_alpha   90.00
_cell.angle_beta   90.00
_cell.angle_gamma   90.00
#
_symmetry.space_group_name_H-M   'P 1'
#
loop_
_entity.id
_entity.type
_entity.pdbx_description
1 polymer ?
#
loop_
_entity_poly.entity_id
_entity_poly.type
_entity_poly.pdbx_seq_one_letter_code
_entity_poly.pdbx_strand_id
1 'polypeptide(L)' 'MSAIFEDITAAVGYTPLVQINKLGSDKATILAKLESKNPCGSVKDSIALSMIRAAEK' A
#
# COMPACT_ATOMS: atom_id res chain seq x y z
N MET A 1 -2.22 -2.29 16.14
CA MET A 1 -1.74 -1.09 16.86
C MET A 1 -2.02 0.11 15.97
N SER A 2 -2.68 1.15 16.48
CA SER A 2 -2.95 2.37 15.71
C SER A 2 -1.71 3.24 15.64
N ALA A 3 -1.33 3.69 14.45
CA ALA A 3 -0.26 4.67 14.25
C ALA A 3 -0.87 6.08 14.12
N ILE A 4 -0.20 7.08 14.69
CA ILE A 4 -0.49 8.50 14.44
C ILE A 4 0.56 8.98 13.44
N PHE A 5 0.12 9.47 12.29
CA PHE A 5 0.98 10.00 11.23
C PHE A 5 1.05 11.53 11.33
N GLU A 6 2.18 12.11 10.93
CA GLU A 6 2.37 13.57 10.89
C GLU A 6 1.44 14.24 9.86
N ASP A 7 1.33 13.63 8.68
CA ASP A 7 0.41 14.04 7.62
C ASP A 7 -0.09 12.84 6.80
N ILE A 8 -0.99 13.10 5.85
CA ILE A 8 -1.60 12.06 5.02
C ILE A 8 -0.61 11.37 4.08
N THR A 9 0.45 12.07 3.65
CA THR A 9 1.50 11.51 2.78
C THR A 9 2.34 10.48 3.52
N ALA A 10 2.52 10.64 4.84
CA ALA A 10 3.20 9.67 5.69
C ALA A 10 2.43 8.34 5.84
N ALA A 11 1.13 8.31 5.53
CA ALA A 11 0.33 7.08 5.53
C ALA A 11 0.47 6.24 4.23
N VAL A 12 1.08 6.79 3.17
CA VAL A 12 1.30 6.08 1.89
C VAL A 12 2.27 4.91 2.08
N GLY A 13 1.91 3.73 1.56
CA GLY A 13 2.76 2.53 1.56
C GLY A 13 2.51 1.55 2.71
N TYR A 14 1.75 1.93 3.74
CA TYR A 14 1.36 1.06 4.86
C TYR A 14 0.16 0.14 4.52
N THR A 15 0.15 -0.40 3.30
CA THR A 15 -0.94 -1.25 2.80
C THR A 15 -0.79 -2.70 3.30
N PRO A 16 -1.90 -3.40 3.59
CA PRO A 16 -1.81 -4.76 4.14
C PRO A 16 -1.49 -5.81 3.07
N LEU A 17 -0.79 -6.87 3.49
CA LEU A 17 -0.73 -8.15 2.78
C LEU A 17 -1.84 -9.05 3.34
N VAL A 18 -2.67 -9.59 2.46
CA VAL A 18 -3.81 -10.43 2.82
C VAL A 18 -3.72 -11.77 2.11
N GLN A 19 -3.82 -12.87 2.84
CA GLN A 19 -3.83 -14.20 2.24
C GLN A 19 -5.12 -14.48 1.48
N ILE A 20 -4.98 -15.04 0.27
CA ILE A 20 -6.12 -15.47 -0.54
C ILE A 20 -6.45 -16.93 -0.19
N ASN A 21 -7.59 -17.15 0.46
CA ASN A 21 -7.97 -18.47 1.00
C ASN A 21 -8.82 -19.34 0.06
N LYS A 22 -9.49 -18.75 -0.94
CA LYS A 22 -10.49 -19.45 -1.78
C LYS A 22 -10.15 -19.50 -3.27
N LEU A 23 -9.22 -18.65 -3.73
CA LEU A 23 -8.81 -18.54 -5.13
C LEU A 23 -7.33 -18.95 -5.22
N GLY A 24 -7.05 -20.11 -5.80
CA GLY A 24 -5.68 -20.64 -5.88
C GLY A 24 -5.62 -22.16 -5.84
N SER A 25 -4.40 -22.70 -5.93
CA SER A 25 -4.12 -24.12 -5.64
C SER A 25 -3.43 -24.26 -4.30
N ASP A 26 -3.64 -25.36 -3.60
CA ASP A 26 -3.05 -25.65 -2.27
C ASP A 26 -1.52 -25.83 -2.28
N LYS A 27 -0.88 -25.68 -3.45
CA LYS A 27 0.56 -25.88 -3.63
C LYS A 27 1.40 -24.65 -3.27
N ALA A 28 0.77 -23.49 -3.04
CA ALA A 28 1.48 -22.26 -2.71
C ALA A 28 0.65 -21.31 -1.83
N THR A 29 1.34 -20.50 -1.04
CA THR A 29 0.72 -19.38 -0.33
C THR A 29 0.57 -18.20 -1.28
N ILE A 30 -0.68 -17.78 -1.53
CA ILE A 30 -0.97 -16.62 -2.38
C ILE A 30 -1.36 -15.43 -1.49
N LEU A 31 -0.68 -14.30 -1.67
CA LEU A 31 -0.92 -13.06 -0.93
C LEU A 31 -1.32 -11.94 -1.88
N ALA A 32 -2.32 -11.15 -1.49
CA ALA A 32 -2.72 -9.91 -2.13
C ALA A 32 -2.15 -8.72 -1.35
N LYS A 33 -1.36 -7.88 -2.02
CA LYS A 33 -0.94 -6.57 -1.50
C LYS A 33 -2.02 -5.55 -1.86
N LEU A 34 -2.78 -5.09 -0.87
CA LEU A 34 -3.97 -4.25 -1.11
C LEU A 34 -3.61 -2.77 -1.29
N GLU A 35 -3.00 -2.41 -2.42
CA GLU A 35 -2.61 -1.03 -2.75
C GLU A 35 -3.79 -0.04 -2.84
N SER A 36 -5.03 -0.55 -2.93
CA SER A 36 -6.24 0.26 -2.79
C SER A 36 -6.45 0.82 -1.38
N LYS A 37 -5.61 0.45 -0.41
CA LYS A 37 -5.62 0.96 0.97
C LYS A 37 -4.62 2.09 1.21
N ASN A 38 -3.96 2.60 0.17
CA ASN A 38 -3.34 3.91 0.27
C ASN A 38 -4.42 5.01 0.44
N PRO A 39 -4.08 6.20 0.96
CA PRO A 39 -5.03 7.26 1.28
C PRO A 39 -5.98 7.69 0.14
N CYS A 40 -5.48 7.78 -1.08
CA CYS A 40 -6.25 8.16 -2.27
C CYS A 40 -6.77 6.92 -3.04
N GLY A 41 -6.62 5.72 -2.48
CA GLY A 41 -7.30 4.52 -2.94
C GLY A 41 -6.62 3.76 -4.07
N SER A 42 -5.35 4.05 -4.39
CA SER A 42 -4.65 3.33 -5.44
C SER A 42 -3.14 3.20 -5.21
N VAL A 43 -2.50 2.34 -6.02
CA VAL A 43 -1.03 2.24 -6.07
C VAL A 43 -0.34 3.53 -6.53
N LYS A 44 -1.08 4.46 -7.16
CA LYS A 44 -0.51 5.68 -7.74
C LYS A 44 -0.04 6.68 -6.68
N ASP A 45 -0.53 6.57 -5.46
CA ASP A 45 -0.12 7.40 -4.32
C ASP A 45 1.40 7.30 -4.08
N SER A 46 1.95 6.08 -4.18
CA SER A 46 3.37 5.82 -3.96
C SER A 46 4.27 6.51 -4.98
N ILE A 47 3.94 6.39 -6.27
CA ILE A 47 4.73 7.01 -7.34
C ILE A 47 4.53 8.53 -7.38
N ALA A 48 3.32 9.03 -7.14
CA ALA A 48 3.04 10.46 -7.09
C ALA A 48 3.88 11.14 -5.99
N LEU A 49 3.89 10.56 -4.77
CA LEU A 49 4.70 11.05 -3.66
C LEU A 49 6.20 11.00 -3.98
N SER A 50 6.67 9.91 -4.59
CA SER A 50 8.09 9.76 -4.97
C SER A 50 8.52 10.79 -6.02
N MET A 51 7.68 11.07 -7.02
CA MET A 51 7.95 12.08 -8.05
C MET A 51 8.04 13.49 -7.46
N ILE A 52 7.09 13.87 -6.59
CA ILE A 52 7.08 15.19 -5.96
C ILE A 52 8.32 15.38 -5.08
N ARG A 53 8.63 14.41 -4.21
CA ARG A 53 9.83 14.45 -3.34
C ARG A 53 11.13 14.50 -4.12
N ALA A 54 11.19 13.89 -5.30
CA ALA A 54 12.36 13.96 -6.17
C ALA A 54 12.51 15.35 -6.82
N ALA A 55 11.40 16.04 -7.10
CA ALA A 55 11.40 17.39 -7.67
C ALA A 55 11.68 18.49 -6.63
N GLU A 56 11.41 18.23 -5.34
CA GLU A 56 11.70 19.15 -4.23
C GLU A 56 13.17 19.13 -3.78
N LYS A 57 13.94 18.13 -4.22
CA LYS A 57 15.38 17.99 -3.93
C LYS A 57 16.23 18.60 -5.04
#